data_AF-A0A368W8U7-F1
#
_entry.id   AF-A0A368W8U7-F1
#
_cell.length_a   1.000
_cell.length_b   1.000
_cell.length_c   1.000
_cell.angle_alpha   90.00
_cell.angle_beta   90.00
_cell.angle_gamma   90.00
#
_symmetry.space_group_name_H-M   'P 1'
#
loop_
_entity.id
_entity.type
_entity.pdbx_description
1 polymer ?
#
loop_
_entity_poly.entity_id
_entity_poly.type
_entity_poly.pdbx_seq_one_letter_code
_entity_poly.pdbx_strand_id
1 'polypeptide(L)'
;MNACPEDPEAFTEQTRTVCRLYRYTPILHALGVHVVCTDEMTDIQALERLFPTLPMKPGLVERREFEYICHGTQSLIANFEVATGHVIASTIGPTRTKADFAAHLEQMLDRDPEGEWIIVTDQLNTHKSEAVVRVVVKYCGLDEEALGEKGKSGVLASMESRAAFLTDVSHRIWFVYTPKHCSWINQVEIWFSILVRRLLLRGNFTSVDDLKQQILNFIEYFNKTMAKPFKWTYAGKVLLV
;
A
#
# COMPACT_ATOMS: atom_id res chain seq x y z
N MET A 1 -5.31 -14.42 -13.85
CA MET A 1 -5.93 -13.14 -13.47
C MET A 1 -7.43 -13.34 -13.61
N ASN A 2 -8.05 -13.94 -12.60
CA ASN A 2 -9.47 -14.31 -12.66
C ASN A 2 -10.20 -13.44 -11.65
N ALA A 3 -10.37 -12.15 -11.98
CA ALA A 3 -11.46 -11.43 -11.37
C ALA A 3 -12.74 -12.03 -11.97
N CYS A 4 -13.65 -12.51 -11.13
CA CYS A 4 -15.01 -12.85 -11.54
C CYS A 4 -15.90 -11.69 -11.05
N PRO A 5 -15.93 -10.56 -11.78
CA PRO A 5 -16.66 -9.41 -11.30
C PRO A 5 -18.15 -9.70 -11.32
N GLU A 6 -18.83 -9.40 -10.20
CA GLU A 6 -20.29 -9.41 -10.13
C GLU A 6 -20.92 -8.43 -11.15
N ASP A 7 -20.19 -7.33 -11.43
CA ASP A 7 -20.52 -6.33 -12.45
C ASP A 7 -19.30 -6.07 -13.37
N PRO A 8 -19.26 -6.68 -14.56
CA PRO A 8 -18.16 -6.52 -15.51
C PRO A 8 -17.96 -5.09 -16.04
N GLU A 9 -19.03 -4.28 -16.13
CA GLU A 9 -18.95 -2.91 -16.63
C GLU A 9 -18.31 -2.01 -15.59
N ALA A 10 -18.81 -2.04 -14.35
CA ALA A 10 -18.23 -1.30 -13.24
C ALA A 10 -16.76 -1.70 -13.00
N PHE A 11 -16.46 -3.00 -13.10
CA PHE A 11 -15.09 -3.51 -13.02
C PHE A 11 -14.17 -2.89 -14.08
N THR A 12 -14.64 -2.88 -15.33
CA THR A 12 -13.88 -2.34 -16.45
C THR A 12 -13.62 -0.85 -16.28
N GLU A 13 -14.63 -0.10 -15.84
CA GLU A 13 -14.45 1.35 -15.64
C GLU A 13 -13.52 1.67 -14.47
N GLN A 14 -13.66 0.99 -13.33
CA GLN A 14 -12.73 1.13 -12.19
C GLN A 14 -11.28 0.84 -12.61
N THR A 15 -11.09 -0.25 -13.38
CA THR A 15 -9.78 -0.62 -13.92
C THR A 15 -9.21 0.47 -14.83
N ARG A 16 -10.03 1.03 -15.72
CA ARG A 16 -9.63 2.13 -16.60
C ARG A 16 -9.29 3.38 -15.83
N THR A 17 -10.02 3.72 -14.77
CA THR A 17 -9.74 4.86 -13.91
C THR A 17 -8.34 4.77 -13.31
N VAL A 18 -7.98 3.64 -12.70
CA VAL A 18 -6.64 3.42 -12.14
C VAL A 18 -5.57 3.47 -13.23
N CYS A 19 -5.78 2.79 -14.38
CA CYS A 19 -4.80 2.79 -15.47
C CYS A 19 -4.60 4.18 -16.10
N ARG A 20 -5.67 4.98 -16.23
CA ARG A 20 -5.61 6.37 -16.70
C ARG A 20 -4.82 7.21 -15.70
N LEU A 21 -5.10 7.08 -14.40
CA LEU A 21 -4.36 7.79 -13.36
C LEU A 21 -2.86 7.52 -13.48
N TYR A 22 -2.42 6.26 -13.53
CA TYR A 22 -1.01 5.91 -13.68
C TYR A 22 -0.37 6.47 -14.95
N ARG A 23 -1.12 6.57 -16.04
CA ARG A 23 -0.64 7.18 -17.29
C ARG A 23 -0.40 8.69 -17.13
N TYR A 24 -1.23 9.38 -16.36
CA TYR A 24 -1.13 10.83 -16.13
C TYR A 24 -0.21 11.19 -14.95
N THR A 25 0.17 10.22 -14.11
CA THR A 25 1.03 10.44 -12.95
C THR A 25 2.29 11.28 -13.24
N PRO A 26 3.05 11.09 -14.34
CA PRO A 26 4.22 11.95 -14.60
C PRO A 26 3.88 13.44 -14.75
N ILE A 27 2.71 13.75 -15.32
CA ILE A 27 2.23 15.13 -15.48
C ILE A 27 1.76 15.67 -14.13
N LEU A 28 0.98 14.88 -13.39
CA LEU A 28 0.48 15.24 -12.06
C LEU A 28 1.63 15.54 -11.08
N HIS A 29 2.66 14.69 -11.08
CA HIS A 29 3.84 14.90 -10.24
C HIS A 29 4.64 16.15 -10.62
N ALA A 30 4.69 16.50 -11.92
CA ALA A 30 5.30 17.76 -12.35
C ALA A 30 4.52 19.01 -11.88
N LEU A 31 3.23 18.85 -11.59
CA LEU A 31 2.36 19.87 -11.01
C LEU A 31 2.37 19.86 -9.48
N GLY A 32 3.13 18.96 -8.84
CA GLY A 32 3.21 18.84 -7.38
C GLY A 32 2.13 17.94 -6.75
N VAL A 33 1.41 17.15 -7.56
CA VAL A 33 0.40 16.18 -7.07
C VAL A 33 1.07 14.82 -6.82
N HIS A 34 0.93 14.29 -5.61
CA HIS A 34 1.44 12.97 -5.22
C HIS A 34 0.43 11.89 -5.59
N VAL A 35 0.89 10.83 -6.27
CA VAL A 35 0.05 9.67 -6.60
C VAL A 35 0.66 8.43 -5.96
N VAL A 36 0.05 7.99 -4.86
CA VAL A 36 0.59 6.91 -4.04
C VAL A 36 -0.28 5.67 -4.09
N CYS A 37 0.33 4.52 -4.32
CA CYS A 37 -0.27 3.21 -4.08
C CYS A 37 -0.03 2.81 -2.63
N THR A 38 -1.09 2.63 -1.85
CA THR A 38 -1.01 2.29 -0.42
C THR A 38 -1.64 0.93 -0.17
N ASP A 39 -0.91 0.08 0.56
CA ASP A 39 -1.40 -1.23 0.97
C ASP A 39 -0.60 -1.77 2.16
N GLU A 40 -1.05 -2.89 2.70
CA GLU A 40 -0.45 -3.52 3.87
C GLU A 40 0.03 -4.94 3.57
N MET A 41 1.25 -5.24 3.97
CA MET A 41 1.78 -6.59 4.02
C MET A 41 1.76 -7.07 5.47
N THR A 42 0.82 -7.95 5.81
CA THR A 42 0.63 -8.47 7.18
C THR A 42 1.43 -9.73 7.44
N ASP A 43 1.56 -10.06 8.73
CA ASP A 43 2.10 -11.34 9.20
C ASP A 43 3.50 -11.68 8.67
N ILE A 44 4.35 -10.66 8.51
CA ILE A 44 5.74 -10.84 8.11
C ILE A 44 6.48 -11.50 9.28
N GLN A 45 6.85 -12.76 9.11
CA GLN A 45 7.50 -13.54 10.17
C GLN A 45 8.98 -13.20 10.30
N ALA A 46 9.42 -12.98 11.55
CA ALA A 46 10.83 -12.90 11.91
C ALA A 46 11.37 -14.33 12.13
N LEU A 47 11.94 -14.91 11.07
CA LEU A 47 12.48 -16.27 11.08
C LEU A 47 14.00 -16.26 11.19
N GLU A 48 14.52 -16.89 12.24
CA GLU A 48 15.95 -17.19 12.40
C GLU A 48 16.20 -18.66 12.10
N ARG A 49 17.23 -18.96 11.33
CA ARG A 49 17.64 -20.33 11.03
C ARG A 49 18.35 -20.95 12.22
N LEU A 50 17.99 -22.18 12.54
CA LEU A 50 18.59 -22.89 13.68
C LEU A 50 20.09 -23.12 13.50
N PHE A 51 20.54 -23.31 12.25
CA PHE A 51 21.94 -23.50 11.89
C PHE A 51 22.36 -22.63 10.69
N PRO A 52 23.64 -22.26 10.58
CA PRO A 52 24.16 -21.50 9.45
C PRO A 52 23.97 -22.21 8.11
N THR A 53 23.78 -21.43 7.04
CA THR A 53 23.76 -21.96 5.67
C THR A 53 25.12 -22.56 5.33
N LEU A 54 25.13 -23.80 4.84
CA LEU A 54 26.35 -24.45 4.38
C LEU A 54 26.67 -23.98 2.96
N PRO A 55 27.87 -23.44 2.71
CA PRO A 55 28.24 -22.93 1.40
C PRO A 55 28.34 -24.06 0.39
N MET A 56 28.20 -23.71 -0.89
CA MET A 56 28.38 -24.61 -2.01
C MET A 56 29.80 -25.20 -2.00
N LYS A 57 29.93 -26.49 -2.33
CA LYS A 57 31.22 -27.20 -2.49
C LYS A 57 31.21 -27.99 -3.80
N PRO A 58 32.36 -28.37 -4.38
CA PRO A 58 32.37 -29.25 -5.55
C PRO A 58 31.50 -30.50 -5.33
N GLY A 59 30.50 -30.71 -6.19
CA GLY A 59 29.53 -31.81 -6.07
C GLY A 59 28.38 -31.60 -5.08
N LEU A 60 28.31 -30.47 -4.37
CA LEU A 60 27.29 -30.17 -3.36
C LEU A 60 26.70 -28.77 -3.56
N VAL A 61 25.39 -28.70 -3.79
CA VAL A 61 24.64 -27.44 -3.84
C VAL A 61 24.64 -26.74 -2.47
N GLU A 62 24.37 -25.43 -2.46
CA GLU A 62 24.12 -24.69 -1.22
C GLU A 62 23.00 -25.38 -0.43
N ARG A 63 23.24 -25.64 0.86
CA ARG A 63 22.24 -26.26 1.75
C ARG A 63 21.79 -25.24 2.78
N ARG A 64 20.50 -24.95 2.72
CA ARG A 64 19.83 -24.02 3.63
C ARG A 64 19.14 -24.82 4.70
N GLU A 65 19.36 -24.41 5.94
CA GLU A 65 18.60 -24.95 7.07
C GLU A 65 17.11 -24.69 6.86
N PHE A 66 16.30 -25.72 7.07
CA PHE A 66 14.85 -25.67 6.95
C PHE A 66 14.18 -25.47 8.32
N GLU A 67 14.86 -25.86 9.41
CA GLU A 67 14.40 -25.57 10.77
C GLU A 67 14.64 -24.10 11.13
N TYR A 68 13.67 -23.52 11.83
CA TYR A 68 13.69 -22.11 12.21
C TYR A 68 13.14 -21.86 13.61
N ILE A 69 13.58 -20.75 14.20
CA ILE A 69 13.01 -20.12 15.38
C ILE A 69 12.15 -18.95 14.90
N CYS A 70 10.88 -18.94 15.33
CA CYS A 70 9.96 -17.84 15.02
C CYS A 70 9.95 -16.85 16.18
N HIS A 71 10.38 -15.61 15.91
CA HIS A 71 10.44 -14.53 16.89
C HIS A 71 9.17 -13.67 16.96
N GLY A 72 8.16 -14.00 16.16
CA GLY A 72 6.91 -13.26 16.04
C GLY A 72 6.71 -12.67 14.64
N THR A 73 5.72 -11.79 14.52
CA THR A 73 5.33 -11.16 13.26
C THR A 73 5.35 -9.64 13.34
N GLN A 74 5.45 -9.00 12.17
CA GLN A 74 5.22 -7.57 11.98
C GLN A 74 4.24 -7.36 10.81
N SER A 75 3.53 -6.24 10.84
CA SER A 75 2.78 -5.70 9.70
C SER A 75 3.51 -4.48 9.15
N LEU A 76 3.58 -4.37 7.83
CA LEU A 76 4.13 -3.24 7.10
C LEU A 76 3.00 -2.54 6.34
N ILE A 77 2.83 -1.25 6.55
CA ILE A 77 1.99 -0.38 5.71
C ILE A 77 2.95 0.48 4.87
N ALA A 78 2.79 0.46 3.54
CA ALA A 78 3.72 1.12 2.63
C ALA A 78 2.99 1.97 1.59
N ASN A 79 3.58 3.13 1.28
CA ASN A 79 3.16 3.99 0.18
C ASN A 79 4.21 3.91 -0.93
N PHE A 80 3.80 3.54 -2.13
CA PHE A 80 4.62 3.57 -3.33
C PHE A 80 4.23 4.77 -4.20
N GLU A 81 5.10 5.76 -4.29
CA GLU A 81 4.91 6.95 -5.14
C GLU A 81 5.09 6.55 -6.61
N VAL A 82 4.00 6.56 -7.37
CA VAL A 82 3.95 5.99 -8.72
C VAL A 82 4.87 6.75 -9.68
N ALA A 83 5.00 8.07 -9.52
CA ALA A 83 5.78 8.92 -10.42
C ALA A 83 7.29 8.66 -10.32
N THR A 84 7.77 8.39 -9.12
CA THR A 84 9.21 8.30 -8.82
C THR A 84 9.65 6.86 -8.55
N GLY A 85 8.69 5.97 -8.26
CA GLY A 85 8.93 4.61 -7.80
C GLY A 85 9.53 4.52 -6.39
N HIS A 86 9.48 5.59 -5.60
CA HIS A 86 9.97 5.57 -4.22
C HIS A 86 8.92 4.98 -3.29
N VAL A 87 9.39 4.33 -2.23
CA VAL A 87 8.57 3.95 -1.09
C VAL A 87 8.71 4.99 0.01
N ILE A 88 7.61 5.62 0.41
CA ILE A 88 7.62 6.76 1.33
C ILE A 88 6.81 6.47 2.60
N ALA A 89 7.22 7.08 3.71
CA ALA A 89 6.48 7.08 4.97
C ALA A 89 6.02 5.70 5.48
N SER A 90 6.78 4.63 5.25
CA SER A 90 6.37 3.28 5.67
C SER A 90 6.24 3.16 7.19
N THR A 91 5.20 2.47 7.65
CA THR A 91 4.97 2.16 9.07
C THR A 91 5.13 0.66 9.28
N ILE A 92 5.89 0.28 10.32
CA ILE A 92 6.11 -1.12 10.71
C ILE A 92 5.78 -1.27 12.19
N GLY A 93 4.87 -2.18 12.49
CA GLY A 93 4.40 -2.44 13.84
C GLY A 93 3.76 -3.82 14.01
N PRO A 94 3.32 -4.15 15.24
CA PRO A 94 2.78 -5.47 15.57
C PRO A 94 1.35 -5.70 15.04
N THR A 95 0.63 -4.64 14.68
CA THR A 95 -0.80 -4.69 14.33
C THR A 95 -1.09 -3.99 13.01
N ARG A 96 -2.27 -4.30 12.47
CA ARG A 96 -2.88 -3.62 11.33
C ARG A 96 -4.35 -3.31 11.63
N THR A 97 -4.59 -2.25 12.39
CA THR A 97 -5.92 -1.76 12.77
C THR A 97 -6.33 -0.54 11.94
N LYS A 98 -7.60 -0.13 12.08
CA LYS A 98 -8.09 1.13 11.49
C LYS A 98 -7.34 2.36 12.02
N ALA A 99 -6.91 2.31 13.28
CA ALA A 99 -6.12 3.38 13.89
C ALA A 99 -4.70 3.39 13.31
N ASP A 100 -4.10 2.22 13.13
CA ASP A 100 -2.75 2.11 12.52
C ASP A 100 -2.74 2.67 11.09
N PHE A 101 -3.76 2.34 10.29
CA PHE A 101 -3.88 2.88 8.94
C PHE A 101 -4.11 4.40 8.92
N ALA A 102 -4.96 4.93 9.81
CA ALA A 102 -5.18 6.38 9.91
C ALA A 102 -3.88 7.10 10.33
N ALA A 103 -3.17 6.61 11.34
CA ALA A 103 -1.89 7.16 11.78
C ALA A 103 -0.82 7.08 10.67
N HIS A 104 -0.81 6.01 9.88
CA HIS A 104 0.05 5.89 8.71
C HIS A 104 -0.23 6.97 7.66
N LEU A 105 -1.51 7.25 7.38
CA LEU A 105 -1.89 8.34 6.48
C LEU A 105 -1.46 9.70 7.02
N GLU A 106 -1.64 9.96 8.32
CA GLU A 106 -1.16 11.21 8.93
C GLU A 106 0.36 11.35 8.75
N GLN A 107 1.13 10.29 9.05
CA GLN A 107 2.59 10.30 8.88
C GLN A 107 3.01 10.59 7.42
N MET A 108 2.24 10.09 6.44
CA MET A 108 2.49 10.37 5.03
C MET A 108 2.16 11.82 4.69
N LEU A 109 0.97 12.29 5.07
CA LEU A 109 0.47 13.64 4.75
C LEU A 109 1.29 14.74 5.43
N ASP A 110 1.86 14.48 6.61
CA ASP A 110 2.78 15.39 7.31
C ASP A 110 4.06 15.72 6.49
N ARG A 111 4.39 14.91 5.47
CA ARG A 111 5.53 15.18 4.59
C ARG A 111 5.28 16.33 3.61
N ASP A 112 4.04 16.52 3.22
CA ASP A 112 3.59 17.65 2.41
C ASP A 112 2.15 18.03 2.83
N PRO A 113 2.02 18.75 3.96
CA PRO A 113 0.72 19.03 4.55
C PRO A 113 -0.19 19.84 3.64
N GLU A 114 0.35 20.61 2.70
CA GLU A 114 -0.39 21.47 1.76
C GLU A 114 -0.48 20.87 0.34
N GLY A 115 0.19 19.73 0.08
CA GLY A 115 0.22 19.09 -1.24
C GLY A 115 -1.07 18.37 -1.63
N GLU A 116 -1.30 18.18 -2.92
CA GLU A 116 -2.41 17.36 -3.41
C GLU A 116 -2.05 15.87 -3.39
N TRP A 117 -2.94 15.02 -2.87
CA TRP A 117 -2.68 13.58 -2.69
C TRP A 117 -3.78 12.71 -3.30
N ILE A 118 -3.39 11.82 -4.21
CA ILE A 118 -4.25 10.79 -4.79
C ILE A 118 -3.82 9.44 -4.24
N ILE A 119 -4.65 8.86 -3.38
CA ILE A 119 -4.34 7.62 -2.67
C ILE A 119 -5.04 6.45 -3.36
N VAL A 120 -4.27 5.59 -4.02
CA VAL A 120 -4.74 4.36 -4.64
C VAL A 120 -4.67 3.22 -3.62
N THR A 121 -5.80 2.58 -3.32
CA THR A 121 -5.85 1.49 -2.34
C THR A 121 -7.00 0.53 -2.64
N ASP A 122 -7.06 -0.62 -1.97
CA ASP A 122 -8.15 -1.58 -2.15
C ASP A 122 -9.45 -1.13 -1.44
N GLN A 123 -10.51 -1.94 -1.58
CA GLN A 123 -11.82 -1.62 -1.03
C GLN A 123 -12.07 -2.07 0.42
N LEU A 124 -11.02 -2.39 1.18
CA LEU A 124 -11.14 -2.86 2.56
C LEU A 124 -11.88 -1.85 3.45
N ASN A 125 -12.67 -2.37 4.39
CA ASN A 125 -13.43 -1.57 5.35
C ASN A 125 -12.54 -0.63 6.20
N THR A 126 -11.25 -0.94 6.35
CA THR A 126 -10.25 -0.11 7.04
C THR A 126 -9.98 1.19 6.29
N HIS A 127 -9.84 1.12 4.96
CA HIS A 127 -9.59 2.27 4.07
C HIS A 127 -10.81 3.18 3.90
N LYS A 128 -11.99 2.70 4.30
CA LYS A 128 -13.26 3.45 4.32
C LYS A 128 -13.71 3.75 5.75
N SER A 129 -12.80 3.72 6.71
CA SER A 129 -13.13 3.91 8.13
C SER A 129 -13.45 5.37 8.43
N GLU A 130 -14.19 5.59 9.53
CA GLU A 130 -14.40 6.95 10.06
C GLU A 130 -13.08 7.65 10.38
N ALA A 131 -12.07 6.92 10.88
CA ALA A 131 -10.77 7.48 11.19
C ALA A 131 -10.10 8.07 9.94
N VAL A 132 -10.19 7.38 8.80
CA VAL A 132 -9.66 7.89 7.52
C VAL A 132 -10.41 9.15 7.05
N VAL A 133 -11.75 9.18 7.18
CA VAL A 133 -12.53 10.39 6.87
C VAL A 133 -12.08 11.57 7.71
N ARG A 134 -11.87 11.37 9.02
CA ARG A 134 -11.41 12.44 9.92
C ARG A 134 -10.00 12.92 9.56
N VAL A 135 -9.11 12.04 9.10
CA VAL A 135 -7.79 12.45 8.58
C VAL A 135 -7.96 13.36 7.37
N VAL A 136 -8.78 12.99 6.37
CA VAL A 136 -9.02 13.84 5.19
C VAL A 136 -9.61 15.20 5.59
N VAL A 137 -10.58 15.23 6.51
CA VAL A 137 -11.20 16.47 7.01
C VAL A 137 -10.15 17.39 7.65
N LYS A 138 -9.33 16.83 8.55
CA LYS A 138 -8.27 17.55 9.24
C LYS A 138 -7.29 18.19 8.27
N TYR A 139 -6.76 17.42 7.32
CA TYR A 139 -5.74 17.94 6.41
C TYR A 139 -6.34 18.85 5.33
N CYS A 140 -7.53 18.55 4.80
CA CYS A 140 -8.19 19.41 3.83
C CYS A 140 -8.82 20.68 4.46
N GLY A 141 -8.78 20.84 5.79
CA GLY A 141 -9.38 21.98 6.48
C GLY A 141 -10.91 22.05 6.31
N LEU A 142 -11.55 20.89 6.22
CA LEU A 142 -13.00 20.78 6.02
C LEU A 142 -13.76 20.90 7.35
N ASP A 143 -15.04 21.25 7.27
CA ASP A 143 -15.89 21.37 8.44
C ASP A 143 -16.22 19.98 9.03
N GLU A 144 -15.79 19.73 10.27
CA GLU A 144 -16.02 18.48 10.99
C GLU A 144 -17.49 18.32 11.42
N GLU A 145 -18.22 19.44 11.61
CA GLU A 145 -19.63 19.42 12.01
C GLU A 145 -20.54 18.87 10.88
N ALA A 146 -20.09 18.98 9.62
CA ALA A 146 -20.80 18.49 8.45
C ALA A 146 -20.76 16.94 8.29
N LEU A 147 -19.96 16.23 9.10
CA LEU A 147 -19.79 14.77 8.96
C LEU A 147 -20.98 13.94 9.41
N GLY A 148 -21.84 14.48 10.28
CA GLY A 148 -22.99 13.78 10.85
C GLY A 148 -22.62 12.73 11.91
N GLU A 149 -23.57 11.88 12.28
CA GLU A 149 -23.41 10.88 13.33
C GLU A 149 -23.14 9.48 12.75
N LYS A 150 -22.11 8.81 13.27
CA LYS A 150 -21.72 7.46 12.85
C LYS A 150 -22.88 6.48 12.93
N GLY A 151 -23.16 5.80 11.82
CA GLY A 151 -24.23 4.80 11.73
C GLY A 151 -25.64 5.38 11.69
N LYS A 152 -25.79 6.72 11.61
CA LYS A 152 -27.08 7.40 11.65
C LYS A 152 -27.28 8.42 10.53
N SER A 153 -26.33 9.33 10.32
CA SER A 153 -26.52 10.47 9.41
C SER A 153 -25.21 10.98 8.81
N GLY A 154 -25.33 11.75 7.73
CA GLY A 154 -24.20 12.42 7.06
C GLY A 154 -23.19 11.46 6.43
N VAL A 155 -21.96 11.95 6.28
CA VAL A 155 -20.83 11.19 5.74
C VAL A 155 -20.57 9.94 6.57
N LEU A 156 -20.75 9.98 7.89
CA LEU A 156 -20.46 8.86 8.79
C LEU A 156 -21.60 7.81 8.88
N ALA A 157 -22.72 8.01 8.17
CA ALA A 157 -23.88 7.11 8.22
C ALA A 157 -23.55 5.67 7.81
N SER A 158 -22.86 5.48 6.69
CA SER A 158 -22.57 4.16 6.13
C SER A 158 -21.14 4.06 5.59
N MET A 159 -20.72 2.87 5.16
CA MET A 159 -19.44 2.74 4.45
C MET A 159 -19.50 3.35 3.05
N GLU A 160 -20.67 3.33 2.42
CA GLU A 160 -20.90 3.90 1.09
C GLU A 160 -20.79 5.43 1.13
N SER A 161 -21.41 6.09 2.12
CA SER A 161 -21.30 7.55 2.29
C SER A 161 -19.86 7.99 2.58
N ARG A 162 -19.12 7.21 3.38
CA ARG A 162 -17.70 7.45 3.64
C ARG A 162 -16.86 7.26 2.38
N ALA A 163 -17.10 6.20 1.61
CA ALA A 163 -16.41 5.97 0.36
C ALA A 163 -16.67 7.11 -0.64
N ALA A 164 -17.92 7.56 -0.77
CA ALA A 164 -18.29 8.68 -1.63
C ALA A 164 -17.53 9.97 -1.25
N PHE A 165 -17.49 10.30 0.05
CA PHE A 165 -16.71 11.43 0.56
C PHE A 165 -15.21 11.29 0.27
N LEU A 166 -14.64 10.10 0.51
CA LEU A 166 -13.21 9.87 0.28
C LEU A 166 -12.84 9.91 -1.21
N THR A 167 -13.77 9.65 -2.11
CA THR A 167 -13.55 9.72 -3.57
C THR A 167 -13.88 11.07 -4.20
N ASP A 168 -14.30 12.06 -3.41
CA ASP A 168 -14.64 13.39 -3.92
C ASP A 168 -13.37 14.13 -4.38
N VAL A 169 -13.28 14.37 -5.68
CA VAL A 169 -12.13 15.02 -6.33
C VAL A 169 -12.05 16.52 -6.09
N SER A 170 -13.05 17.13 -5.43
CA SER A 170 -12.97 18.51 -4.97
C SER A 170 -12.09 18.66 -3.72
N HIS A 171 -11.82 17.56 -3.02
CA HIS A 171 -10.88 17.54 -1.91
C HIS A 171 -9.44 17.53 -2.44
N ARG A 172 -8.55 18.19 -1.70
CA ARG A 172 -7.09 18.13 -1.95
C ARG A 172 -6.52 16.71 -1.76
N ILE A 173 -7.17 15.90 -0.93
CA ILE A 173 -6.82 14.51 -0.65
C ILE A 173 -8.02 13.65 -1.00
N TRP A 174 -7.85 12.74 -1.97
CA TRP A 174 -8.91 11.82 -2.36
C TRP A 174 -8.37 10.44 -2.71
N PHE A 175 -9.28 9.48 -2.70
CA PHE A 175 -9.00 8.07 -2.85
C PHE A 175 -9.45 7.59 -4.23
N VAL A 176 -8.67 6.69 -4.79
CA VAL A 176 -9.04 5.89 -5.97
C VAL A 176 -8.99 4.42 -5.57
N TYR A 177 -10.17 3.80 -5.49
CA TYR A 177 -10.24 2.40 -5.09
C TYR A 177 -9.99 1.46 -6.27
N THR A 178 -9.16 0.44 -6.04
CA THR A 178 -8.96 -0.64 -7.01
C THR A 178 -10.23 -1.50 -7.11
N PRO A 179 -10.47 -2.18 -8.26
CA PRO A 179 -11.55 -3.15 -8.34
C PRO A 179 -11.38 -4.26 -7.31
N LYS A 180 -12.50 -4.81 -6.83
CA LYS A 180 -12.47 -5.96 -5.91
C LYS A 180 -11.65 -7.11 -6.51
N HIS A 181 -10.86 -7.77 -5.67
CA HIS A 181 -10.00 -8.91 -6.06
C HIS A 181 -8.95 -8.59 -7.14
N CYS A 182 -8.49 -7.33 -7.22
CA CYS A 182 -7.48 -6.89 -8.19
C CYS A 182 -6.23 -6.29 -7.54
N SER A 183 -5.64 -6.97 -6.55
CA SER A 183 -4.36 -6.54 -5.95
C SER A 183 -3.26 -6.31 -7.00
N TRP A 184 -3.26 -7.07 -8.11
CA TRP A 184 -2.31 -6.91 -9.21
C TRP A 184 -2.32 -5.53 -9.88
N ILE A 185 -3.37 -4.71 -9.70
CA ILE A 185 -3.42 -3.33 -10.22
C ILE A 185 -2.77 -2.32 -9.26
N ASN A 186 -2.63 -2.67 -7.98
CA ASN A 186 -2.04 -1.82 -6.96
C ASN A 186 -0.50 -1.92 -7.06
N GLN A 187 0.20 -0.86 -7.47
CA GLN A 187 1.64 -0.99 -7.78
C GLN A 187 2.51 -1.30 -6.56
N VAL A 188 2.04 -0.98 -5.35
CA VAL A 188 2.75 -1.36 -4.12
C VAL A 188 2.86 -2.87 -3.93
N GLU A 189 1.92 -3.66 -4.46
CA GLU A 189 1.98 -5.14 -4.44
C GLU A 189 3.13 -5.68 -5.31
N ILE A 190 3.48 -4.96 -6.38
CA ILE A 190 4.69 -5.26 -7.17
C ILE A 190 5.92 -4.99 -6.32
N TRP A 191 5.93 -3.90 -5.54
CA TRP A 191 7.03 -3.62 -4.62
C TRP A 191 7.13 -4.63 -3.48
N PHE A 192 6.03 -5.06 -2.86
CA PHE A 192 6.04 -6.15 -1.88
C PHE A 192 6.63 -7.43 -2.47
N SER A 193 6.31 -7.76 -3.73
CA SER A 193 6.96 -8.88 -4.43
C SER A 193 8.48 -8.70 -4.60
N ILE A 194 8.98 -7.46 -4.69
CA ILE A 194 10.42 -7.17 -4.71
C ILE A 194 11.01 -7.35 -3.30
N LEU A 195 10.37 -6.79 -2.27
CA LEU A 195 10.76 -6.95 -0.87
C LEU A 195 10.86 -8.43 -0.47
N VAL A 196 9.83 -9.22 -0.80
CA VAL A 196 9.82 -10.67 -0.52
C VAL A 196 11.00 -11.36 -1.19
N ARG A 197 11.19 -11.17 -2.50
CA ARG A 197 12.21 -11.89 -3.26
C ARG A 197 13.64 -11.50 -2.89
N ARG A 198 13.86 -10.23 -2.52
CA ARG A 198 15.21 -9.68 -2.29
C ARG A 198 15.63 -9.70 -0.82
N LEU A 199 14.69 -9.56 0.10
CA LEU A 199 14.96 -9.53 1.54
C LEU A 199 14.35 -10.75 2.24
N LEU A 200 13.01 -10.85 2.27
CA LEU A 200 12.33 -11.72 3.22
C LEU A 200 12.53 -13.22 2.96
N LEU A 201 12.45 -13.66 1.70
CA LEU A 201 12.54 -15.08 1.32
C LEU A 201 13.87 -15.73 1.71
N ARG A 202 14.95 -14.94 1.79
CA ARG A 202 16.30 -15.43 2.11
C ARG A 202 16.86 -14.83 3.39
N GLY A 203 16.06 -14.00 4.06
CA GLY A 203 16.44 -13.31 5.28
C GLY A 203 16.69 -14.28 6.43
N ASN A 204 17.38 -13.77 7.44
CA ASN A 204 17.59 -14.41 8.72
C ASN A 204 17.43 -13.32 9.77
N PHE A 205 16.35 -13.40 10.56
CA PHE A 205 15.94 -12.32 11.45
C PHE A 205 15.95 -12.82 12.89
N THR A 206 16.80 -12.27 13.75
CA THR A 206 17.00 -12.74 15.13
C THR A 206 15.99 -12.17 16.13
N SER A 207 15.12 -11.26 15.68
CA SER A 207 14.02 -10.67 16.44
C SER A 207 13.06 -9.92 15.53
N VAL A 208 11.90 -9.50 16.04
CA VAL A 208 10.99 -8.59 15.33
C VAL A 208 11.60 -7.21 15.09
N ASP A 209 12.47 -6.73 15.99
CA ASP A 209 13.18 -5.46 15.82
C ASP A 209 14.23 -5.55 14.72
N ASP A 210 14.96 -6.66 14.64
CA ASP A 210 15.90 -6.94 13.55
C ASP A 210 15.16 -6.99 12.19
N LEU A 211 14.03 -7.71 12.12
CA LEU A 211 13.17 -7.71 10.93
C LEU A 211 12.76 -6.29 10.53
N LYS A 212 12.28 -5.48 11.48
CA LYS A 212 11.88 -4.10 11.25
C LYS A 212 13.04 -3.26 10.70
N GLN A 213 14.21 -3.32 11.34
CA GLN A 213 15.38 -2.56 10.89
C GLN A 213 15.85 -3.00 9.51
N GLN A 214 15.85 -4.29 9.21
CA GLN A 214 16.23 -4.79 7.88
C GLN A 214 15.25 -4.35 6.78
N ILE A 215 13.94 -4.30 7.06
CA ILE A 215 12.96 -3.75 6.11
C ILE A 215 13.20 -2.25 5.89
N LEU A 216 13.45 -1.46 6.94
CA LEU A 216 13.74 -0.02 6.81
C LEU A 216 15.02 0.23 6.01
N ASN A 217 16.10 -0.51 6.31
CA ASN A 217 17.35 -0.44 5.56
C ASN A 217 17.16 -0.82 4.09
N PHE A 218 16.33 -1.83 3.82
CA PHE A 218 16.00 -2.22 2.46
C PHE A 218 15.21 -1.15 1.71
N ILE A 219 14.24 -0.49 2.37
CA ILE A 219 13.49 0.64 1.77
C ILE A 219 14.45 1.76 1.39
N GLU A 220 15.37 2.15 2.29
CA GLU A 220 16.38 3.17 2.00
C GLU A 220 17.27 2.77 0.82
N TYR A 221 17.79 1.55 0.83
CA TYR A 221 18.60 1.01 -0.26
C TYR A 221 17.83 0.98 -1.59
N PHE A 222 16.57 0.51 -1.57
CA PHE A 222 15.71 0.44 -2.75
C PHE A 222 15.46 1.83 -3.32
N ASN A 223 15.10 2.79 -2.47
CA ASN A 223 14.89 4.18 -2.87
C ASN A 223 16.13 4.80 -3.51
N LYS A 224 17.32 4.53 -2.93
CA LYS A 224 18.57 5.08 -3.44
C LYS A 224 19.04 4.47 -4.76
N THR A 225 18.76 3.17 -5.00
CA THR A 225 19.45 2.42 -6.06
C THR A 225 18.52 1.83 -7.13
N MET A 226 17.23 1.67 -6.82
CA MET A 226 16.29 0.93 -7.65
C MET A 226 15.01 1.69 -7.96
N ALA A 227 14.64 2.69 -7.16
CA ALA A 227 13.42 3.47 -7.35
C ALA A 227 13.40 4.12 -8.73
N LYS A 228 12.34 3.79 -9.46
CA LYS A 228 11.96 4.39 -10.73
C LYS A 228 10.51 4.01 -11.00
N PRO A 229 9.74 4.86 -11.70
CA PRO A 229 8.37 4.52 -12.09
C PRO A 229 8.33 3.17 -12.82
N PHE A 230 7.39 2.31 -12.42
CA PHE A 230 7.21 1.04 -13.09
C PHE A 230 6.66 1.25 -14.50
N LYS A 231 7.18 0.47 -15.46
CA LYS A 231 6.67 0.49 -16.83
C LYS A 231 5.29 -0.19 -16.87
N TRP A 232 4.25 0.61 -16.69
CA TRP A 232 2.87 0.14 -16.71
C TRP A 232 2.37 -0.01 -18.15
N THR A 233 2.11 -1.24 -18.59
CA THR A 233 1.66 -1.53 -19.98
C THR A 233 0.19 -1.94 -20.07
N TYR A 234 -0.46 -2.17 -18.94
CA TYR A 234 -1.85 -2.61 -18.92
C TYR A 234 -2.80 -1.42 -19.10
N ALA A 235 -3.65 -1.48 -20.13
CA ALA A 235 -4.52 -0.39 -20.55
C ALA A 235 -5.99 -0.55 -20.09
N GLY A 236 -6.27 -1.44 -19.13
CA GLY A 236 -7.63 -1.67 -18.64
C GLY A 236 -8.54 -2.45 -19.58
N LYS A 237 -7.98 -3.24 -20.51
CA LYS A 237 -8.74 -4.22 -21.30
C LYS A 237 -8.68 -5.56 -20.61
N VAL A 238 -9.82 -6.06 -20.15
CA VAL A 238 -9.95 -7.44 -19.66
C VAL A 238 -9.88 -8.36 -20.87
N LEU A 239 -9.02 -9.39 -20.81
CA LEU A 239 -9.13 -10.50 -21.76
C LEU A 239 -10.34 -11.31 -21.32
N LEU A 240 -11.45 -11.16 -22.02
CA LEU A 240 -12.59 -12.06 -21.88
C LEU A 240 -12.12 -13.42 -22.42
N VAL A 241 -12.05 -14.42 -21.54
CA VAL A 241 -11.83 -15.83 -21.90
C VAL A 241 -13.18 -16.53 -21.86
#